data_AF-A0A4Q0B046-F1
#
_entry.id   AF-A0A4Q0B046-F1
#
_cell.length_a   1.000
_cell.length_b   1.000
_cell.length_c   1.000
_cell.angle_alpha   90.00
_cell.angle_beta   90.00
_cell.angle_gamma   90.00
#
_symmetry.space_group_name_H-M   'P 1'
#
loop_
_entity.id
_entity.type
_entity.pdbx_description
1 polymer ?
#
loop_
_entity_poly.entity_id
_entity_poly.type
_entity_poly.pdbx_seq_one_letter_code
_entity_poly.pdbx_strand_id
1 'polypeptide(L)'
;MLLFYNHRMLFKTKITFLFFHYLNPSKFALLIFHIPLMFQSLLHYVPNDLQMFILVVVFAFIIGLEQRRYHINEPFENLFGTDRTFTLLGILGYILYIIDKQQLYTFIIGACFNMLLLGIYYFQKISTEKKFGLTTILIALITYTLAPLVYTQPLWLTFSIVILTLVITEAKKSLFAFSKLFDEDEFIVLAKFLVLTGVILPLLPAQPISVSIAVSPYQIWLAVVVISSISYASYLVKKFIFPNAGIIITAILGGLYSSTATTVILARKNRENPDDSTILPGILLATLMMYIRLFIIAYIFNSTIAFALLPYFLFFILVTSIIIAGLLWLHREQKVNKTTTFLTTKGNPLEFKTALVFAALFMLFSLLTSFVFRVFGNSGLNVLALVVGVTDIDPFILNLFQGRMVISEGVIVLAVLNAIVSNNILKMLYTIVLGAPLLRKKIWISFGILIVSGIGISLWLFLTKGT
;
A
#
# COMPACT_ATOMS: atom_id res chain seq x y z
N MET A 1 -36.09 -5.42 18.82
CA MET A 1 -34.93 -6.23 18.37
C MET A 1 -34.11 -5.59 17.24
N LEU A 2 -34.61 -4.60 16.49
CA LEU A 2 -33.84 -3.88 15.45
C LEU A 2 -33.09 -2.61 15.92
N LEU A 3 -33.43 -2.05 17.08
CA LEU A 3 -32.76 -0.84 17.63
C LEU A 3 -31.41 -1.13 18.34
N PHE A 4 -31.16 -2.37 18.78
CA PHE A 4 -29.91 -2.76 19.45
C PHE A 4 -28.78 -3.18 18.48
N TYR A 5 -29.10 -3.44 17.21
CA TYR A 5 -28.10 -3.84 16.21
C TYR A 5 -27.34 -2.63 15.66
N ASN A 6 -28.01 -1.49 15.52
CA ASN A 6 -27.42 -0.27 14.94
C ASN A 6 -26.39 0.41 15.86
N HIS A 7 -26.58 0.32 17.19
CA HIS A 7 -25.59 0.84 18.14
C HIS A 7 -24.28 0.05 18.17
N ARG A 8 -24.30 -1.26 17.88
CA ARG A 8 -23.07 -2.08 17.83
C ARG A 8 -22.15 -1.74 16.66
N MET A 9 -22.70 -1.30 15.52
CA MET A 9 -21.89 -0.90 14.36
C MET A 9 -21.36 0.54 14.50
N LEU A 10 -22.18 1.45 15.04
CA LEU A 10 -21.76 2.83 15.32
C LEU A 10 -20.67 2.91 16.41
N PHE A 11 -20.70 2.03 17.41
CA PHE A 11 -19.67 1.96 18.46
C PHE A 11 -18.33 1.39 17.94
N LYS A 12 -18.38 0.36 17.09
CA LYS A 12 -17.19 -0.18 16.40
C LYS A 12 -16.55 0.85 15.47
N THR A 13 -17.36 1.63 14.77
CA THR A 13 -16.85 2.63 13.81
C THR A 13 -16.33 3.86 14.53
N LYS A 14 -17.01 4.37 15.57
CA LYS A 14 -16.52 5.53 16.32
C LYS A 14 -15.24 5.27 17.11
N ILE A 15 -15.07 4.09 17.72
CA ILE A 15 -13.83 3.78 18.45
C ILE A 15 -12.66 3.61 17.48
N THR A 16 -12.86 2.94 16.34
CA THR A 16 -11.81 2.78 15.32
C THR A 16 -11.46 4.10 14.62
N PHE A 17 -12.44 5.00 14.44
CA PHE A 17 -12.24 6.32 13.82
C PHE A 17 -11.61 7.33 14.79
N LEU A 18 -11.93 7.27 16.09
CA LEU A 18 -11.20 8.00 17.14
C LEU A 18 -9.75 7.51 17.27
N PHE A 19 -9.50 6.21 17.05
CA PHE A 19 -8.18 5.59 17.14
C PHE A 19 -7.21 6.06 16.04
N PHE A 20 -7.70 6.33 14.83
CA PHE A 20 -6.85 6.80 13.72
C PHE A 20 -6.61 8.31 13.72
N HIS A 21 -7.54 9.13 14.25
CA HIS A 21 -7.39 10.59 14.25
C HIS A 21 -6.48 11.11 15.38
N TYR A 22 -6.23 10.32 16.42
CA TYR A 22 -5.41 10.69 17.59
C TYR A 22 -4.06 9.96 17.66
N LEU A 23 -3.36 9.87 16.53
CA LEU A 23 -1.96 9.39 16.45
C LEU A 23 -0.93 10.36 17.05
N ASN A 24 -1.35 11.33 17.88
CA ASN A 24 -0.44 12.17 18.64
C ASN A 24 -0.44 11.70 20.11
N PRO A 25 0.57 10.92 20.55
CA PRO A 25 0.63 10.37 21.90
C PRO A 25 0.53 11.44 22.99
N SER A 26 0.99 12.67 22.69
CA SER A 26 0.89 13.82 23.58
C SER A 26 -0.55 14.29 23.85
N LYS A 27 -1.44 14.26 22.86
CA LYS A 27 -2.83 14.71 23.00
C LYS A 27 -3.73 13.65 23.64
N PHE A 28 -3.47 12.37 23.39
CA PHE A 28 -4.20 11.27 24.03
C PHE A 28 -3.81 11.14 25.51
N ALA A 29 -2.52 11.36 25.82
CA ALA A 29 -2.06 11.55 27.19
C ALA A 29 -2.79 12.75 27.86
N LEU A 30 -2.82 13.92 27.22
CA LEU A 30 -3.49 15.10 27.79
C LEU A 30 -4.98 14.88 28.13
N LEU A 31 -5.72 14.08 27.35
CA LEU A 31 -7.14 13.83 27.55
C LEU A 31 -7.44 12.87 28.72
N ILE A 32 -6.55 11.90 28.99
CA ILE A 32 -6.67 10.94 30.10
C ILE A 32 -6.03 11.51 31.38
N PHE A 33 -4.95 12.28 31.26
CA PHE A 33 -4.17 12.80 32.39
C PHE A 33 -4.65 14.16 32.93
N HIS A 34 -5.64 14.83 32.31
CA HIS A 34 -6.43 15.87 32.99
C HIS A 34 -7.42 15.24 33.97
N ILE A 35 -6.87 14.50 34.93
CA ILE A 35 -7.52 14.21 36.19
C ILE A 35 -7.78 15.59 36.83
N PRO A 36 -9.03 16.03 37.05
CA PRO A 36 -9.30 17.35 37.61
C PRO A 36 -8.49 17.54 38.90
N LEU A 37 -7.92 18.73 39.12
CA LEU A 37 -7.03 19.04 40.26
C LEU A 37 -7.56 18.57 41.63
N MET A 38 -8.89 18.48 41.79
CA MET A 38 -9.55 17.89 42.97
C MET A 38 -9.25 16.41 43.20
N PHE A 39 -9.06 15.63 42.14
CA PHE A 39 -8.88 14.19 42.20
C PHE A 39 -7.40 13.82 42.38
N GLN A 40 -6.47 14.68 41.91
CA GLN A 40 -5.04 14.59 42.29
C GLN A 40 -4.82 14.85 43.79
N SER A 41 -5.58 15.79 44.37
CA SER A 41 -5.53 16.07 45.81
C SER A 41 -6.15 14.97 46.65
N LEU A 42 -7.18 14.26 46.17
CA LEU A 42 -7.73 13.04 46.78
C LEU A 42 -6.77 11.83 46.68
N LEU A 43 -6.09 11.65 45.55
CA LEU A 43 -5.12 10.56 45.36
C LEU A 43 -3.94 10.65 46.34
N HIS A 44 -3.55 11.86 46.76
CA HIS A 44 -2.47 12.02 47.74
C HIS A 44 -2.80 11.42 49.13
N TYR A 45 -4.08 11.26 49.47
CA TYR A 45 -4.52 10.62 50.73
C TYR A 45 -4.60 9.10 50.65
N VAL A 46 -4.53 8.51 49.45
CA VAL A 46 -4.62 7.07 49.23
C VAL A 46 -3.22 6.47 49.20
N PRO A 47 -2.91 5.43 50.01
CA PRO A 47 -1.61 4.77 49.97
C PRO A 47 -1.25 4.34 48.55
N ASN A 48 0.00 4.61 48.13
CA ASN A 48 0.46 4.31 46.78
C ASN A 48 0.23 2.83 46.40
N ASP A 49 0.47 1.91 47.34
CA ASP A 49 0.24 0.48 47.10
C ASP A 49 -1.24 0.16 46.80
N LEU A 50 -2.19 0.86 47.43
CA LEU A 50 -3.62 0.69 47.16
C LEU A 50 -4.01 1.22 45.78
N GLN A 51 -3.41 2.32 45.32
CA GLN A 51 -3.62 2.83 43.96
C GLN A 51 -3.13 1.83 42.92
N MET A 52 -1.93 1.26 43.11
CA MET A 52 -1.36 0.26 42.22
C MET A 52 -2.18 -1.03 42.22
N PHE A 53 -2.67 -1.46 43.39
CA PHE A 53 -3.58 -2.60 43.50
C PHE A 53 -4.86 -2.40 42.69
N ILE A 54 -5.51 -1.24 42.83
CA ILE A 54 -6.73 -0.90 42.08
C ILE A 54 -6.46 -0.94 40.58
N LEU A 55 -5.34 -0.38 40.12
CA LEU A 55 -4.96 -0.42 38.70
C LEU A 55 -4.77 -1.84 38.19
N VAL A 56 -4.05 -2.70 38.92
CA VAL A 56 -3.85 -4.11 38.55
C VAL A 56 -5.17 -4.85 38.46
N VAL A 57 -6.04 -4.70 39.47
CA VAL A 57 -7.36 -5.35 39.51
C VAL A 57 -8.22 -4.89 38.34
N VAL A 58 -8.28 -3.58 38.07
CA VAL A 58 -9.07 -3.03 36.97
C VAL A 58 -8.57 -3.53 35.62
N PHE A 59 -7.26 -3.49 35.36
CA PHE A 59 -6.70 -3.98 34.10
C PHE A 59 -6.88 -5.48 33.92
N ALA A 60 -6.61 -6.27 34.97
CA ALA A 60 -6.79 -7.72 34.94
C ALA A 60 -8.27 -8.11 34.72
N PHE A 61 -9.19 -7.36 35.32
CA PHE A 61 -10.63 -7.54 35.13
C PHE A 61 -11.07 -7.20 33.71
N ILE A 62 -10.61 -6.09 33.14
CA ILE A 62 -10.92 -5.72 31.74
C ILE A 62 -10.40 -6.78 30.77
N ILE A 63 -9.18 -7.27 30.96
CA ILE A 63 -8.61 -8.39 30.17
C ILE A 63 -9.47 -9.64 30.32
N GLY A 64 -9.88 -9.98 31.54
CA GLY A 64 -10.73 -11.14 31.78
C GLY A 64 -12.13 -11.04 31.16
N LEU A 65 -12.75 -9.84 31.18
CA LEU A 65 -14.03 -9.59 30.53
C LEU A 65 -13.96 -9.81 29.01
N GLU A 66 -12.85 -9.39 28.40
CA GLU A 66 -12.57 -9.61 26.99
C GLU A 66 -12.49 -11.12 26.67
N GLN A 67 -11.75 -11.88 27.48
CA GLN A 67 -11.63 -13.34 27.33
C GLN A 67 -12.96 -14.08 27.52
N ARG A 68 -13.79 -13.65 28.48
CA ARG A 68 -15.13 -14.22 28.72
C ARG A 68 -16.02 -14.10 27.49
N ARG A 69 -15.89 -12.99 26.75
CA ARG A 69 -16.69 -12.72 25.55
C ARG A 69 -16.44 -13.74 24.42
N TYR A 70 -15.26 -14.34 24.38
CA TYR A 70 -14.91 -15.41 23.44
C TYR A 70 -15.47 -16.78 23.81
N HIS A 71 -15.71 -17.03 25.10
CA HIS A 71 -16.22 -18.30 25.62
C HIS A 71 -17.72 -18.23 25.98
N ILE A 72 -18.42 -17.17 25.53
CA ILE A 72 -19.82 -16.90 25.92
C ILE A 72 -20.83 -17.95 25.45
N ASN A 73 -20.45 -18.75 24.45
CA ASN A 73 -21.28 -19.82 23.88
C ASN A 73 -20.90 -21.21 24.37
N GLU A 74 -19.89 -21.32 25.26
CA GLU A 74 -19.50 -22.60 25.84
C GLU A 74 -20.33 -22.87 27.12
N PRO A 75 -20.68 -24.14 27.40
CA PRO A 75 -21.42 -24.50 28.61
C PRO A 75 -20.61 -24.15 29.86
N PHE A 76 -21.26 -23.60 30.89
CA PHE A 76 -20.66 -23.06 32.12
C PHE A 76 -19.61 -23.98 32.76
N GLU A 77 -19.81 -25.29 32.67
CA GLU A 77 -18.95 -26.34 33.23
C GLU A 77 -17.56 -26.45 32.57
N ASN A 78 -17.39 -25.94 31.34
CA ASN A 78 -16.10 -25.94 30.63
C ASN A 78 -15.40 -24.57 30.60
N LEU A 79 -15.94 -23.53 31.28
CA LEU A 79 -15.36 -22.18 31.29
C LEU A 79 -14.15 -22.08 32.24
N PHE A 80 -12.98 -22.47 31.75
CA PHE A 80 -11.71 -22.06 32.35
C PHE A 80 -11.21 -20.79 31.64
N GLY A 81 -10.86 -19.74 32.39
CA GLY A 81 -10.26 -18.52 31.83
C GLY A 81 -11.25 -17.39 31.48
N THR A 82 -12.10 -16.99 32.44
CA THR A 82 -13.00 -15.83 32.31
C THR A 82 -12.51 -14.62 33.13
N ASP A 83 -13.34 -13.58 33.20
CA ASP A 83 -13.24 -12.41 34.09
C ASP A 83 -12.61 -12.67 35.46
N ARG A 84 -13.07 -13.70 36.19
CA ARG A 84 -12.55 -14.00 37.53
C ARG A 84 -11.13 -14.57 37.52
N THR A 85 -10.82 -15.49 36.60
CA THR A 85 -9.49 -16.14 36.54
C THR A 85 -8.39 -15.12 36.26
N PHE A 86 -8.58 -14.25 35.27
CA PHE A 86 -7.60 -13.22 34.93
C PHE A 86 -7.45 -12.18 36.04
N THR A 87 -8.56 -11.76 36.67
CA THR A 87 -8.51 -10.86 37.83
C THR A 87 -7.70 -11.47 38.98
N LEU A 88 -7.96 -12.75 39.29
CA LEU A 88 -7.23 -13.47 40.35
C LEU A 88 -5.76 -13.69 40.00
N LEU A 89 -5.42 -13.91 38.73
CA LEU A 89 -4.02 -13.97 38.29
C LEU A 89 -3.29 -12.64 38.46
N GLY A 90 -3.95 -11.52 38.15
CA GLY A 90 -3.42 -10.18 38.41
C GLY A 90 -3.22 -9.92 39.90
N ILE A 91 -4.20 -10.29 40.73
CA ILE A 91 -4.12 -10.19 42.20
C ILE A 91 -2.98 -11.06 42.73
N LEU A 92 -2.85 -12.30 42.25
CA LEU A 92 -1.77 -13.20 42.64
C LEU A 92 -0.40 -12.62 42.27
N GLY A 93 -0.24 -12.10 41.05
CA GLY A 93 0.97 -11.43 40.61
C GLY A 93 1.31 -10.22 41.49
N TYR A 94 0.30 -9.45 41.89
CA TYR A 94 0.48 -8.33 42.83
C TYR A 94 0.95 -8.79 44.22
N ILE A 95 0.30 -9.81 44.80
CA ILE A 95 0.67 -10.35 46.11
C ILE A 95 2.12 -10.87 46.10
N LEU A 96 2.48 -11.66 45.09
CA LEU A 96 3.82 -12.26 45.03
C LEU A 96 4.91 -11.23 44.71
N TYR A 97 4.57 -10.14 44.03
CA TYR A 97 5.47 -9.01 43.80
C TYR A 97 5.67 -8.14 45.04
N ILE A 98 4.59 -7.84 45.79
CA ILE A 98 4.69 -6.93 46.95
C ILE A 98 5.43 -7.55 48.13
N ILE A 99 5.36 -8.88 48.28
CA ILE A 99 6.06 -9.64 49.34
C ILE A 99 7.58 -9.51 49.20
N ASP A 100 8.10 -9.48 47.97
CA ASP A 100 9.54 -9.42 47.70
C ASP A 100 9.84 -8.53 46.49
N LYS A 101 9.77 -7.21 46.71
CA LYS A 101 10.00 -6.19 45.68
C LYS A 101 11.45 -6.13 45.20
N GLN A 102 12.43 -6.50 46.05
CA GLN A 102 13.85 -6.32 45.76
C GLN A 102 14.47 -7.51 45.05
N GLN A 103 14.20 -8.74 45.50
CA GLN A 103 14.86 -9.93 44.98
C GLN A 103 13.99 -10.68 43.96
N LEU A 104 12.67 -10.42 43.94
CA LEU A 104 11.70 -10.99 43.00
C LEU A 104 11.61 -12.54 43.02
N TYR A 105 12.19 -13.21 44.02
CA TYR A 105 12.22 -14.68 44.06
C TYR A 105 10.80 -15.23 44.15
N THR A 106 9.99 -14.65 45.03
CA THR A 106 8.59 -15.05 45.24
C THR A 106 7.75 -14.88 43.96
N PHE A 107 8.00 -13.79 43.23
CA PHE A 107 7.32 -13.51 41.96
C PHE A 107 7.73 -14.48 40.84
N ILE A 108 9.02 -14.81 40.72
CA ILE A 108 9.54 -15.73 39.71
C ILE A 108 9.09 -17.18 39.98
N ILE A 109 9.16 -17.62 41.24
CA ILE A 109 8.66 -18.93 41.66
C ILE A 109 7.16 -19.04 41.35
N GLY A 110 6.39 -17.99 41.67
CA GLY A 110 4.99 -17.88 41.31
C GLY A 110 4.74 -17.95 39.81
N ALA A 111 5.58 -17.29 38.99
CA ALA A 111 5.47 -17.33 37.54
C ALA A 111 5.73 -18.74 37.00
N CYS A 112 6.74 -19.44 37.51
CA CYS A 112 7.06 -20.82 37.14
C CYS A 112 5.91 -21.77 37.49
N PHE A 113 5.35 -21.63 38.69
CA PHE A 113 4.21 -22.43 39.13
C PHE A 113 2.96 -22.16 38.26
N ASN A 114 2.65 -20.89 37.97
CA ASN A 114 1.55 -20.53 37.08
C ASN A 114 1.77 -21.06 35.66
N MET A 115 2.99 -20.98 35.11
CA MET A 115 3.31 -21.52 33.79
C MET A 115 3.14 -23.03 33.75
N LEU A 116 3.55 -23.75 34.80
CA LEU A 116 3.34 -25.19 34.94
C LEU A 116 1.85 -25.54 34.96
N LEU A 117 1.06 -24.84 35.80
CA LEU A 117 -0.38 -25.06 35.92
C LEU A 117 -1.11 -24.81 34.59
N LEU A 118 -0.79 -23.69 33.93
CA LEU A 118 -1.35 -23.35 32.62
C LEU A 118 -0.91 -24.34 31.53
N GLY A 119 0.31 -24.87 31.61
CA GLY A 119 0.83 -25.90 30.71
C GLY A 119 0.08 -27.23 30.86
N ILE A 120 -0.16 -27.68 32.09
CA ILE A 120 -0.96 -28.88 32.38
C ILE A 120 -2.38 -28.70 31.85
N TYR A 121 -3.02 -27.56 32.15
CA TYR A 121 -4.35 -27.23 31.63
C TYR A 121 -4.38 -27.26 30.10
N TYR A 122 -3.38 -26.67 29.43
CA TYR A 122 -3.29 -26.65 27.98
C TYR A 122 -3.14 -28.04 27.37
N PHE A 123 -2.29 -28.89 27.96
CA PHE A 123 -2.09 -30.26 27.51
C PHE A 123 -3.39 -31.08 27.63
N GLN A 124 -4.10 -30.93 28.75
CA GLN A 124 -5.38 -31.59 28.95
C GLN A 124 -6.46 -31.05 28.01
N LYS A 125 -6.49 -29.74 27.75
CA LYS A 125 -7.40 -29.10 26.78
C LYS A 125 -7.18 -29.63 25.36
N ILE A 126 -5.93 -29.79 24.93
CA ILE A 126 -5.63 -30.37 23.62
C ILE A 126 -6.12 -31.83 23.55
N SER A 127 -5.85 -32.62 24.59
CA SER A 127 -6.20 -34.04 24.65
C SER A 127 -7.72 -34.25 24.60
N THR A 128 -8.49 -33.47 25.35
CA THR A 128 -9.94 -33.65 25.49
C THR A 128 -10.74 -32.93 24.41
N GLU A 129 -10.39 -31.67 24.08
CA GLU A 129 -11.22 -30.81 23.23
C GLU A 129 -10.68 -30.65 21.80
N LYS A 130 -9.43 -31.08 21.51
CA LYS A 130 -8.74 -30.88 20.22
C LYS A 130 -8.73 -29.41 19.73
N LYS A 131 -8.86 -28.46 20.66
CA LYS A 131 -8.78 -27.02 20.36
C LYS A 131 -7.37 -26.52 20.62
N PHE A 132 -6.74 -25.96 19.58
CA PHE A 132 -5.40 -25.40 19.65
C PHE A 132 -5.44 -23.88 19.81
N GLY A 133 -4.76 -23.34 20.83
CA GLY A 133 -4.62 -21.90 21.02
C GLY A 133 -3.74 -21.50 22.21
N LEU A 134 -2.52 -21.03 21.95
CA LEU A 134 -1.57 -20.55 22.96
C LEU A 134 -1.85 -19.10 23.42
N THR A 135 -2.68 -18.36 22.69
CA THR A 135 -2.92 -16.92 22.94
C THR A 135 -3.46 -16.65 24.33
N THR A 136 -4.39 -17.47 24.83
CA THR A 136 -4.99 -17.30 26.17
C THR A 136 -3.96 -17.51 27.28
N ILE A 137 -2.99 -18.41 27.09
CA ILE A 137 -1.88 -18.63 28.03
C ILE A 137 -0.97 -17.41 28.08
N LEU A 138 -0.61 -16.86 26.90
CA LEU A 138 0.20 -15.65 26.83
C LEU A 138 -0.49 -14.46 27.50
N ILE A 139 -1.79 -14.28 27.29
CA ILE A 139 -2.56 -13.20 27.93
C ILE A 139 -2.60 -13.41 29.46
N ALA A 140 -2.67 -14.65 29.94
CA ALA A 140 -2.66 -14.97 31.36
C ALA A 140 -1.32 -14.59 32.01
N LEU A 141 -0.22 -14.91 31.32
CA LEU A 141 1.12 -14.51 31.74
C LEU A 141 1.31 -12.98 31.71
N ILE A 142 0.84 -12.29 30.66
CA ILE A 142 0.85 -10.82 30.59
C ILE A 142 0.08 -10.23 31.78
N THR A 143 -1.09 -10.78 32.10
CA THR A 143 -1.93 -10.33 33.22
C THR A 143 -1.25 -10.51 34.56
N TYR A 144 -0.54 -11.64 34.76
CA TYR A 144 0.26 -11.88 35.96
C TYR A 144 1.39 -10.84 36.12
N THR A 145 1.99 -10.39 35.01
CA THR A 145 3.07 -9.39 35.02
C THR A 145 2.61 -7.94 35.17
N LEU A 146 1.31 -7.67 35.35
CA LEU A 146 0.81 -6.30 35.49
C LEU A 146 1.39 -5.59 36.73
N ALA A 147 1.54 -6.28 37.86
CA ALA A 147 2.03 -5.66 39.09
C ALA A 147 3.44 -5.04 38.94
N PRO A 148 4.50 -5.78 38.54
CA PRO A 148 5.80 -5.15 38.30
C PRO A 148 5.74 -4.05 37.25
N LEU A 149 4.86 -4.17 36.24
CA LEU A 149 4.71 -3.16 35.20
C LEU A 149 4.17 -1.83 35.76
N VAL A 150 3.16 -1.85 36.65
CA VAL A 150 2.61 -0.61 37.24
C VAL A 150 3.60 0.05 38.22
N TYR A 151 4.45 -0.73 38.92
CA TYR A 151 5.41 -0.19 39.88
C TYR A 151 6.71 0.33 39.24
N THR A 152 7.18 -0.28 38.15
CA THR A 152 8.51 0.03 37.59
C THR A 152 8.48 0.93 36.37
N GLN A 153 7.37 0.96 35.63
CA GLN A 153 7.25 1.67 34.37
C GLN A 153 6.29 2.86 34.46
N PRO A 154 6.46 3.88 33.61
CA PRO A 154 5.52 4.99 33.56
C PRO A 154 4.12 4.52 33.12
N LEU A 155 3.07 5.10 33.69
CA LEU A 155 1.67 4.69 33.47
C LEU A 155 1.31 4.59 31.97
N TRP A 156 1.80 5.51 31.12
CA TRP A 156 1.49 5.49 29.69
C TRP A 156 1.91 4.19 28.99
N LEU A 157 3.03 3.58 29.42
CA LEU A 157 3.51 2.32 28.85
C LEU A 157 2.61 1.16 29.32
N THR A 158 2.26 1.14 30.59
CA THR A 158 1.32 0.16 31.18
C THR A 158 -0.03 0.17 30.46
N PHE A 159 -0.63 1.36 30.29
CA PHE A 159 -1.86 1.52 29.52
C PHE A 159 -1.69 1.03 28.08
N SER A 160 -0.58 1.38 27.41
CA SER A 160 -0.33 0.97 26.03
C SER A 160 -0.25 -0.55 25.87
N ILE A 161 0.42 -1.25 26.78
CA ILE A 161 0.54 -2.72 26.78
C ILE A 161 -0.81 -3.38 27.01
N VAL A 162 -1.57 -2.91 28.00
CA VAL A 162 -2.92 -3.45 28.30
C VAL A 162 -3.85 -3.24 27.10
N ILE A 163 -3.89 -2.02 26.55
CA ILE A 163 -4.73 -1.70 25.39
C ILE A 163 -4.31 -2.51 24.16
N LEU A 164 -3.01 -2.63 23.88
CA LEU A 164 -2.53 -3.40 22.74
C LEU A 164 -2.88 -4.89 22.88
N THR A 165 -2.76 -5.44 24.09
CA THR A 165 -3.16 -6.82 24.39
C THR A 165 -4.66 -7.01 24.10
N LEU A 166 -5.52 -6.10 24.53
CA LEU A 166 -6.96 -6.13 24.23
C LEU A 166 -7.24 -6.00 22.73
N VAL A 167 -6.57 -5.08 22.03
CA VAL A 167 -6.77 -4.86 20.59
C VAL A 167 -6.34 -6.07 19.77
N ILE A 168 -5.16 -6.64 20.04
CA ILE A 168 -4.66 -7.84 19.32
C ILE A 168 -5.60 -9.01 19.53
N THR A 169 -6.11 -9.17 20.75
CA THR A 169 -7.00 -10.28 21.09
C THR A 169 -8.37 -10.13 20.41
N GLU A 170 -8.96 -8.93 20.41
CA GLU A 170 -10.21 -8.67 19.67
C GLU A 170 -10.01 -8.82 18.16
N ALA A 171 -8.83 -8.46 17.65
CA ALA A 171 -8.50 -8.51 16.24
C ALA A 171 -8.31 -9.94 15.70
N LYS A 172 -8.31 -11.00 16.53
CA LYS A 172 -8.06 -12.39 16.09
C LYS A 172 -8.83 -12.80 14.84
N LYS A 173 -10.16 -12.55 14.79
CA LYS A 173 -10.99 -12.89 13.62
C LYS A 173 -10.63 -12.05 12.38
N SER A 174 -10.32 -10.77 12.60
CA SER A 174 -9.90 -9.84 11.54
C SER A 174 -8.53 -10.23 10.98
N LEU A 175 -7.56 -10.51 11.83
CA LEU A 175 -6.21 -10.96 11.45
C LEU A 175 -6.25 -12.29 10.72
N PHE A 176 -7.09 -13.23 11.16
CA PHE A 176 -7.28 -14.50 10.47
C PHE A 176 -7.96 -14.33 9.11
N ALA A 177 -9.01 -13.50 9.03
CA ALA A 177 -9.66 -13.17 7.76
C ALA A 177 -8.69 -12.43 6.81
N PHE A 178 -7.88 -11.53 7.33
CA PHE A 178 -6.84 -10.81 6.60
C PHE A 178 -5.77 -11.77 6.10
N SER A 179 -5.27 -12.67 6.95
CA SER A 179 -4.33 -13.72 6.55
C SER A 179 -4.89 -14.62 5.45
N LYS A 180 -6.20 -14.89 5.44
CA LYS A 180 -6.86 -15.64 4.37
C LYS A 180 -6.97 -14.89 3.04
N LEU A 181 -6.85 -13.56 3.05
CA LEU A 181 -6.82 -12.76 1.81
C LEU A 181 -5.44 -12.80 1.13
N PHE A 182 -4.40 -13.21 1.85
CA PHE A 182 -3.05 -13.43 1.31
C PHE A 182 -2.92 -14.92 0.95
N ASP A 183 -3.04 -15.22 -0.35
CA ASP A 183 -2.66 -16.53 -0.87
C ASP A 183 -1.14 -16.74 -0.67
N GLU A 184 -0.66 -18.00 -0.65
CA GLU A 184 0.78 -18.29 -0.52
C GLU A 184 1.61 -17.55 -1.57
N ASP A 185 1.08 -17.45 -2.80
CA ASP A 185 1.70 -16.71 -3.88
C ASP A 185 1.93 -15.23 -3.51
N GLU A 186 0.99 -14.58 -2.81
CA GLU A 186 1.11 -13.16 -2.44
C GLU A 186 2.22 -12.90 -1.44
N PHE A 187 2.42 -13.83 -0.50
CA PHE A 187 3.52 -13.70 0.44
C PHE A 187 4.86 -13.78 -0.30
N ILE A 188 4.98 -14.66 -1.29
CA ILE A 188 6.15 -14.75 -2.15
C ILE A 188 6.34 -13.46 -2.97
N VAL A 189 5.26 -12.89 -3.51
CA VAL A 189 5.29 -11.60 -4.22
C VAL A 189 5.82 -10.48 -3.33
N LEU A 190 5.26 -10.35 -2.13
CA LEU A 190 5.65 -9.34 -1.14
C LEU A 190 7.11 -9.54 -0.70
N ALA A 191 7.51 -10.78 -0.40
CA ALA A 191 8.88 -11.10 -0.02
C ALA A 191 9.88 -10.75 -1.12
N LYS A 192 9.57 -11.07 -2.40
CA LYS A 192 10.39 -10.67 -3.55
C LYS A 192 10.53 -9.16 -3.64
N PHE A 193 9.43 -8.41 -3.48
CA PHE A 193 9.48 -6.95 -3.46
C PHE A 193 10.35 -6.41 -2.32
N LEU A 194 10.23 -6.95 -1.11
CA LEU A 194 11.05 -6.56 0.04
C LEU A 194 12.54 -6.90 -0.17
N VAL A 195 12.87 -8.00 -0.86
CA VAL A 195 14.26 -8.29 -1.25
C VAL A 195 14.76 -7.27 -2.27
N LEU A 196 13.96 -6.94 -3.29
CA LEU A 196 14.32 -5.94 -4.30
C LEU A 196 14.60 -4.56 -3.69
N THR A 197 13.79 -4.14 -2.71
CA THR A 197 13.85 -2.79 -2.10
C THR A 197 14.71 -2.70 -0.85
N GLY A 198 14.59 -3.66 0.06
CA GLY A 198 15.24 -3.65 1.38
C GLY A 198 16.61 -4.32 1.41
N VAL A 199 16.91 -5.21 0.45
CA VAL A 199 18.19 -5.94 0.41
C VAL A 199 19.03 -5.49 -0.78
N ILE A 200 18.52 -5.59 -2.01
CA ILE A 200 19.33 -5.34 -3.22
C ILE A 200 19.63 -3.86 -3.40
N LEU A 201 18.61 -2.99 -3.32
CA LEU A 201 18.80 -1.55 -3.51
C LEU A 201 19.90 -0.94 -2.63
N PRO A 202 19.94 -1.14 -1.30
CA PRO A 202 20.98 -0.55 -0.46
C PRO A 202 22.38 -1.14 -0.67
N LEU A 203 22.49 -2.36 -1.22
CA LEU A 203 23.78 -3.00 -1.52
C LEU A 203 24.43 -2.47 -2.81
N LEU A 204 23.68 -1.78 -3.67
CA LEU A 204 24.20 -1.31 -4.95
C LEU A 204 25.05 -0.04 -4.80
N PRO A 205 26.17 0.05 -5.53
CA PRO A 205 27.06 1.20 -5.44
C PRO A 205 26.38 2.48 -5.97
N ALA A 206 26.57 3.58 -5.22
CA ALA A 206 26.06 4.90 -5.58
C ALA A 206 26.93 5.63 -6.63
N GLN A 207 28.09 5.08 -6.99
CA GLN A 207 29.02 5.66 -7.94
C GLN A 207 28.59 5.38 -9.40
N PRO A 208 28.80 6.32 -10.34
CA PRO A 208 28.53 6.08 -11.76
C PRO A 208 29.32 4.89 -12.31
N ILE A 209 28.71 4.14 -13.24
CA ILE A 209 29.33 2.94 -13.82
C ILE A 209 30.60 3.27 -14.63
N SER A 210 30.60 4.38 -15.37
CA SER A 210 31.77 4.85 -16.11
C SER A 210 31.64 6.33 -16.49
N VAL A 211 32.71 6.95 -16.99
CA VAL A 211 32.67 8.31 -17.58
C VAL A 211 31.64 8.40 -18.71
N SER A 212 31.40 7.29 -19.42
CA SER A 212 30.41 7.24 -20.49
C SER A 212 28.98 6.93 -20.04
N ILE A 213 28.82 6.33 -18.86
CA ILE A 213 27.52 6.01 -18.26
C ILE A 213 27.44 6.78 -16.94
N ALA A 214 26.95 8.01 -17.00
CA ALA A 214 26.85 8.91 -15.86
C ALA A 214 25.77 8.52 -14.82
N VAL A 215 25.26 7.29 -14.88
CA VAL A 215 24.24 6.74 -13.99
C VAL A 215 24.88 5.66 -13.11
N SER A 216 24.54 5.64 -11.82
CA SER A 216 24.99 4.60 -10.89
C SER A 216 24.07 3.37 -10.90
N PRO A 217 24.57 2.16 -10.56
CA PRO A 217 23.73 0.98 -10.40
C PRO A 217 22.60 1.21 -9.38
N TYR A 218 22.87 1.96 -8.32
CA TYR A 218 21.84 2.39 -7.36
C TYR A 218 20.70 3.16 -8.02
N GLN A 219 20.99 4.14 -8.88
CA GLN A 219 19.97 4.93 -9.60
C GLN A 219 19.13 4.08 -10.57
N ILE A 220 19.79 3.19 -11.32
CA ILE A 220 19.10 2.26 -12.22
C ILE A 220 18.10 1.42 -11.43
N TRP A 221 18.54 0.87 -10.30
CA TRP A 221 17.71 0.00 -9.47
C TRP A 221 16.63 0.76 -8.71
N LEU A 222 16.91 1.99 -8.27
CA LEU A 222 15.91 2.86 -7.67
C LEU A 222 14.76 3.11 -8.66
N ALA A 223 15.06 3.31 -9.93
CA ALA A 223 14.07 3.43 -11.00
C ALA A 223 13.16 2.20 -11.09
N VAL A 224 13.76 1.00 -11.10
CA VAL A 224 13.05 -0.29 -11.10
C VAL A 224 12.13 -0.39 -9.88
N VAL A 225 12.64 -0.05 -8.69
CA VAL A 225 11.90 -0.12 -7.44
C VAL A 225 10.69 0.83 -7.46
N VAL A 226 10.86 2.07 -7.91
CA VAL A 226 9.77 3.07 -7.95
C VAL A 226 8.65 2.61 -8.88
N ILE A 227 8.96 2.14 -10.08
CA ILE A 227 7.95 1.65 -11.03
C ILE A 227 7.26 0.40 -10.50
N SER A 228 8.04 -0.54 -9.95
CA SER A 228 7.52 -1.75 -9.33
C SER A 228 6.60 -1.45 -8.15
N SER A 229 6.91 -0.42 -7.37
CA SER A 229 6.08 0.03 -6.24
C SER A 229 4.73 0.56 -6.71
N ILE A 230 4.72 1.44 -7.72
CA ILE A 230 3.47 1.98 -8.30
C ILE A 230 2.62 0.85 -8.90
N SER A 231 3.29 -0.05 -9.63
CA SER A 231 2.70 -1.24 -10.25
C SER A 231 2.06 -2.17 -9.22
N TYR A 232 2.80 -2.51 -8.17
CA TYR A 232 2.33 -3.40 -7.12
C TYR A 232 1.24 -2.76 -6.28
N ALA A 233 1.35 -1.47 -5.95
CA ALA A 233 0.30 -0.74 -5.25
C ALA A 233 -1.02 -0.78 -6.04
N SER A 234 -0.96 -0.57 -7.37
CA SER A 234 -2.15 -0.67 -8.23
C SER A 234 -2.77 -2.07 -8.22
N TYR A 235 -1.93 -3.11 -8.28
CA TYR A 235 -2.36 -4.51 -8.16
C TYR A 235 -3.05 -4.78 -6.81
N LEU A 236 -2.44 -4.36 -5.70
CA LEU A 236 -2.99 -4.52 -4.35
C LEU A 236 -4.34 -3.80 -4.21
N VAL A 237 -4.43 -2.56 -4.67
CA VAL A 237 -5.69 -1.78 -4.64
C VAL A 237 -6.79 -2.53 -5.41
N LYS A 238 -6.48 -3.10 -6.58
CA LYS A 238 -7.47 -3.92 -7.28
C LYS A 238 -7.84 -5.14 -6.43
N LYS A 239 -6.87 -5.94 -6.01
CA LYS A 239 -7.14 -7.25 -5.37
C LYS A 239 -7.92 -7.11 -4.07
N PHE A 240 -7.53 -6.17 -3.22
CA PHE A 240 -8.08 -6.03 -1.87
C PHE A 240 -9.23 -5.02 -1.76
N ILE A 241 -9.23 -3.94 -2.56
CA ILE A 241 -10.26 -2.87 -2.47
C ILE A 241 -11.35 -3.06 -3.54
N PHE A 242 -10.98 -3.47 -4.76
CA PHE A 242 -11.90 -3.59 -5.89
C PHE A 242 -11.85 -4.97 -6.60
N PRO A 243 -12.09 -6.10 -5.89
CA PRO A 243 -11.95 -7.44 -6.47
C PRO A 243 -12.89 -7.67 -7.68
N ASN A 244 -14.09 -7.10 -7.63
CA ASN A 244 -15.14 -7.17 -8.65
C ASN A 244 -15.23 -5.88 -9.51
N ALA A 245 -14.11 -5.19 -9.70
CA ALA A 245 -14.02 -3.99 -10.52
C ALA A 245 -14.57 -4.22 -11.94
N GLY A 246 -15.36 -3.26 -12.45
CA GLY A 246 -15.73 -3.19 -13.87
C GLY A 246 -14.56 -2.73 -14.74
N ILE A 247 -14.80 -2.62 -16.06
CA ILE A 247 -13.77 -2.28 -17.06
C ILE A 247 -13.10 -0.94 -16.75
N ILE A 248 -13.85 0.08 -16.34
CA ILE A 248 -13.33 1.42 -16.05
C ILE A 248 -12.30 1.40 -14.92
N ILE A 249 -12.66 0.84 -13.76
CA ILE A 249 -11.75 0.75 -12.60
C ILE A 249 -10.55 -0.13 -12.94
N THR A 250 -10.79 -1.24 -13.66
CA THR A 250 -9.72 -2.13 -14.12
C THR A 250 -8.77 -1.41 -15.08
N ALA A 251 -9.26 -0.54 -15.94
CA ALA A 251 -8.44 0.22 -16.88
C ALA A 251 -7.64 1.33 -16.20
N ILE A 252 -8.17 1.95 -15.15
CA ILE A 252 -7.43 2.92 -14.32
C ILE A 252 -6.27 2.22 -13.61
N LEU A 253 -6.55 1.15 -12.87
CA LEU A 253 -5.53 0.42 -12.13
C LEU A 253 -4.53 -0.27 -13.08
N GLY A 254 -5.04 -0.87 -14.16
CA GLY A 254 -4.20 -1.41 -15.23
C GLY A 254 -3.35 -0.34 -15.91
N GLY A 255 -3.87 0.88 -16.09
CA GLY A 255 -3.13 1.99 -16.69
C GLY A 255 -1.97 2.49 -15.84
N LEU A 256 -2.17 2.55 -14.52
CA LEU A 256 -1.09 2.82 -13.55
C LEU A 256 -0.04 1.71 -13.58
N TYR A 257 -0.46 0.46 -13.76
CA TYR A 257 0.45 -0.67 -13.90
C TYR A 257 1.24 -0.63 -15.22
N SER A 258 0.54 -0.73 -16.34
CA SER A 258 1.06 -0.59 -17.69
C SER A 258 -0.06 -0.18 -18.64
N SER A 259 -0.03 1.08 -19.07
CA SER A 259 -0.98 1.63 -20.03
C SER A 259 -0.94 0.89 -21.38
N THR A 260 0.22 0.39 -21.81
CA THR A 260 0.38 -0.39 -23.05
C THR A 260 -0.23 -1.77 -22.92
N ALA A 261 0.07 -2.51 -21.84
CA ALA A 261 -0.52 -3.83 -21.61
C ALA A 261 -2.04 -3.73 -21.50
N THR A 262 -2.53 -2.74 -20.75
CA THR A 262 -3.97 -2.50 -20.59
C THR A 262 -4.65 -2.16 -21.92
N THR A 263 -4.00 -1.36 -22.77
CA THR A 263 -4.50 -1.04 -24.11
C THR A 263 -4.64 -2.30 -24.96
N VAL A 264 -3.60 -3.14 -25.01
CA VAL A 264 -3.60 -4.40 -25.80
C VAL A 264 -4.69 -5.36 -25.32
N ILE A 265 -4.85 -5.51 -24.01
CA ILE A 265 -5.83 -6.41 -23.42
C ILE A 265 -7.25 -5.92 -23.68
N LEU A 266 -7.52 -4.63 -23.47
CA LEU A 266 -8.81 -4.03 -23.74
C LEU A 266 -9.14 -4.07 -25.25
N ALA A 267 -8.15 -3.86 -26.12
CA ALA A 267 -8.33 -3.98 -27.57
C ALA A 267 -8.79 -5.39 -27.96
N ARG A 268 -8.10 -6.43 -27.47
CA ARG A 268 -8.51 -7.83 -27.71
C ARG A 268 -9.89 -8.13 -27.17
N LYS A 269 -10.21 -7.63 -25.98
CA LYS A 269 -11.54 -7.77 -25.38
C LYS A 269 -12.64 -7.12 -26.20
N ASN A 270 -12.37 -5.98 -26.85
CA ASN A 270 -13.33 -5.38 -27.77
C ASN A 270 -13.58 -6.26 -28.99
N ARG A 271 -12.60 -7.05 -29.43
CA ARG A 271 -12.83 -8.00 -30.52
C ARG A 271 -13.79 -9.13 -30.13
N GLU A 272 -13.75 -9.55 -28.87
CA GLU A 272 -14.68 -10.54 -28.32
C GLU A 272 -16.08 -9.96 -28.09
N ASN A 273 -16.15 -8.70 -27.62
CA ASN A 273 -17.42 -7.98 -27.38
C ASN A 273 -17.39 -6.60 -28.07
N PRO A 274 -17.70 -6.53 -29.38
CA PRO A 274 -17.60 -5.29 -30.17
C PRO A 274 -18.52 -4.16 -29.69
N ASP A 275 -19.66 -4.51 -29.08
CA ASP A 275 -20.70 -3.57 -28.66
C ASP A 275 -20.45 -2.96 -27.26
N ASP A 276 -19.41 -3.39 -26.54
CA ASP A 276 -19.11 -2.85 -25.22
C ASP A 276 -18.54 -1.43 -25.32
N SER A 277 -19.41 -0.46 -25.05
CA SER A 277 -19.12 0.97 -25.10
C SER A 277 -18.15 1.46 -24.03
N THR A 278 -17.84 0.65 -23.01
CA THR A 278 -16.93 1.03 -21.92
C THR A 278 -15.45 0.81 -22.26
N ILE A 279 -15.14 0.04 -23.32
CA ILE A 279 -13.77 -0.36 -23.65
C ILE A 279 -12.93 0.82 -24.16
N LEU A 280 -13.45 1.64 -25.08
CA LEU A 280 -12.73 2.81 -25.58
C LEU A 280 -12.45 3.84 -24.46
N PRO A 281 -13.43 4.23 -23.62
CA PRO A 281 -13.18 5.01 -22.42
C PRO A 281 -12.12 4.37 -21.51
N GLY A 282 -12.13 3.04 -21.36
CA GLY A 282 -11.11 2.31 -20.62
C GLY A 282 -9.70 2.50 -21.18
N ILE A 283 -9.51 2.36 -22.49
CA ILE A 283 -8.20 2.54 -23.14
C ILE A 283 -7.70 3.99 -22.98
N LEU A 284 -8.59 4.97 -23.11
CA LEU A 284 -8.26 6.37 -22.89
C LEU A 284 -7.93 6.66 -21.42
N LEU A 285 -8.65 6.07 -20.47
CA LEU A 285 -8.34 6.16 -19.04
C LEU A 285 -6.99 5.53 -18.72
N ALA A 286 -6.66 4.39 -19.32
CA ALA A 286 -5.35 3.77 -19.15
C ALA A 286 -4.21 4.68 -19.66
N THR A 287 -4.47 5.40 -20.76
CA THR A 287 -3.54 6.42 -21.30
C THR A 287 -3.47 7.66 -20.40
N LEU A 288 -4.59 8.10 -19.82
CA LEU A 288 -4.63 9.18 -18.86
C LEU A 288 -3.78 8.87 -17.62
N MET A 289 -3.86 7.65 -17.11
CA MET A 289 -3.08 7.20 -15.96
C MET A 289 -1.56 7.18 -16.22
N MET A 290 -1.14 7.01 -17.48
CA MET A 290 0.26 7.17 -17.87
C MET A 290 0.76 8.59 -17.58
N TYR A 291 -0.02 9.63 -17.89
CA TYR A 291 0.38 11.02 -17.62
C TYR A 291 0.56 11.29 -16.13
N ILE A 292 -0.38 10.80 -15.32
CA ILE A 292 -0.31 10.92 -13.86
C ILE A 292 0.92 10.17 -13.33
N ARG A 293 1.14 8.94 -13.81
CA ARG A 293 2.29 8.12 -13.41
C ARG A 293 3.62 8.78 -13.78
N LEU A 294 3.75 9.29 -15.00
CA LEU A 294 4.97 9.98 -15.46
C LEU A 294 5.21 11.26 -14.66
N PHE A 295 4.16 12.00 -14.27
CA PHE A 295 4.29 13.15 -13.37
C PHE A 295 4.84 12.75 -12.00
N ILE A 296 4.28 11.70 -11.38
CA ILE A 296 4.75 11.20 -10.07
C ILE A 296 6.22 10.80 -10.16
N ILE A 297 6.59 10.07 -11.22
CA ILE A 297 7.97 9.65 -11.45
C ILE A 297 8.88 10.87 -11.64
N ALA A 298 8.49 11.84 -12.48
CA ALA A 298 9.25 13.07 -12.68
C ALA A 298 9.45 13.80 -11.35
N TYR A 299 8.40 13.93 -10.53
CA TYR A 299 8.45 14.63 -9.25
C TYR A 299 9.42 13.98 -8.26
N ILE A 300 9.48 12.64 -8.23
CA ILE A 300 10.39 11.89 -7.34
C ILE A 300 11.86 12.10 -7.74
N PHE A 301 12.17 12.09 -9.05
CA PHE A 301 13.56 12.10 -9.52
C PHE A 301 14.10 13.50 -9.86
N ASN A 302 13.25 14.39 -10.36
CA ASN A 302 13.61 15.77 -10.69
C ASN A 302 12.37 16.69 -10.64
N SER A 303 12.16 17.33 -9.49
CA SER A 303 11.01 18.22 -9.26
C SER A 303 10.95 19.39 -10.24
N THR A 304 12.09 19.94 -10.65
CA THR A 304 12.14 21.06 -11.61
C THR A 304 11.57 20.66 -12.97
N ILE A 305 12.01 19.52 -13.50
CA ILE A 305 11.48 18.97 -14.77
C ILE A 305 9.99 18.60 -14.60
N ALA A 306 9.59 18.09 -13.44
CA ALA A 306 8.19 17.76 -13.16
C ALA A 306 7.27 18.99 -13.25
N PHE A 307 7.67 20.11 -12.65
CA PHE A 307 6.91 21.36 -12.75
C PHE A 307 6.94 21.95 -14.17
N ALA A 308 8.04 21.78 -14.91
CA ALA A 308 8.11 22.17 -16.32
C ALA A 308 7.17 21.31 -17.20
N LEU A 309 6.96 20.04 -16.88
CA LEU A 309 6.05 19.13 -17.58
C LEU A 309 4.57 19.29 -17.19
N LEU A 310 4.31 19.78 -15.98
CA LEU A 310 2.97 19.92 -15.40
C LEU A 310 1.92 20.56 -16.33
N PRO A 311 2.16 21.73 -16.97
CA PRO A 311 1.14 22.34 -17.83
C PRO A 311 0.74 21.45 -19.01
N TYR A 312 1.69 20.71 -19.59
CA TYR A 312 1.43 19.82 -20.72
C TYR A 312 0.68 18.56 -20.28
N PHE A 313 1.03 17.99 -19.13
CA PHE A 313 0.31 16.85 -18.57
C PHE A 313 -1.12 17.22 -18.17
N LEU A 314 -1.33 18.40 -17.57
CA LEU A 314 -2.67 18.91 -17.28
C LEU A 314 -3.50 19.08 -18.56
N PHE A 315 -2.90 19.62 -19.61
CA PHE A 315 -3.55 19.72 -20.92
C PHE A 315 -3.97 18.35 -21.47
N PHE A 316 -3.08 17.36 -21.50
CA PHE A 316 -3.42 16.02 -21.98
C PHE A 316 -4.47 15.33 -21.11
N ILE A 317 -4.39 15.48 -19.79
CA ILE A 317 -5.39 14.95 -18.85
C ILE A 317 -6.75 15.59 -19.12
N LEU A 318 -6.81 16.92 -19.31
CA LEU A 318 -8.05 17.64 -19.60
C LEU A 318 -8.66 17.18 -20.92
N VAL A 319 -7.89 17.17 -22.02
CA VAL A 319 -8.36 16.75 -23.34
C VAL A 319 -8.85 15.31 -23.31
N THR A 320 -8.09 14.41 -22.69
CA THR A 320 -8.47 12.99 -22.58
C THR A 320 -9.74 12.83 -21.74
N SER A 321 -9.88 13.57 -20.64
CA SER A 321 -11.07 13.55 -19.78
C SER A 321 -12.32 14.05 -20.50
N ILE A 322 -12.21 15.10 -21.31
CA ILE A 322 -13.31 15.63 -22.13
C ILE A 322 -13.77 14.59 -23.15
N ILE A 323 -12.84 13.93 -23.84
CA ILE A 323 -13.16 12.86 -24.79
C ILE A 323 -13.87 11.70 -24.08
N ILE A 324 -13.36 11.26 -22.92
CA ILE A 324 -13.97 10.20 -22.11
C ILE A 324 -15.38 10.59 -21.68
N ALA A 325 -15.57 11.81 -21.17
CA ALA A 325 -16.88 12.30 -20.72
C ALA A 325 -17.89 12.33 -21.87
N GLY A 326 -17.49 12.81 -23.05
CA GLY A 326 -18.34 12.81 -24.24
C GLY A 326 -18.71 11.39 -24.69
N LEU A 327 -17.77 10.45 -24.67
CA LEU A 327 -18.02 9.05 -25.00
C LEU A 327 -18.99 8.38 -24.02
N LEU A 328 -18.82 8.61 -22.71
CA LEU A 328 -19.69 8.03 -21.69
C LEU A 328 -21.09 8.65 -21.72
N TRP A 329 -21.21 9.96 -22.01
CA TRP A 329 -22.50 10.62 -22.17
C TRP A 329 -23.32 9.98 -23.29
N LEU A 330 -22.70 9.74 -24.45
CA LEU A 330 -23.36 9.18 -25.63
C LEU A 330 -23.89 7.75 -25.44
N HIS A 331 -23.42 7.01 -24.42
CA HIS A 331 -23.76 5.59 -24.22
C HIS A 331 -24.42 5.33 -22.85
N ARG A 332 -24.99 6.35 -22.22
CA ARG A 332 -25.61 6.30 -20.88
C ARG A 332 -26.76 5.28 -20.74
N GLU A 333 -27.35 4.85 -21.85
CA GLU A 333 -28.50 3.93 -21.93
C GLU A 333 -28.13 2.42 -21.90
N GLN A 334 -26.85 2.06 -22.07
CA GLN A 334 -26.45 0.65 -22.16
C GLN A 334 -26.15 0.05 -20.77
N LYS A 335 -26.87 -1.03 -20.42
CA LYS A 335 -26.64 -1.80 -19.19
C LYS A 335 -25.21 -2.37 -19.20
N VAL A 336 -24.39 -1.90 -18.27
CA VAL A 336 -23.04 -2.42 -18.00
C VAL A 336 -23.15 -3.89 -17.61
N ASN A 337 -22.70 -4.79 -18.49
CA ASN A 337 -22.65 -6.21 -18.18
C ASN A 337 -21.67 -6.43 -17.00
N LYS A 338 -22.26 -6.85 -15.88
CA LYS A 338 -21.56 -7.14 -14.63
C LYS A 338 -20.87 -8.49 -14.75
N THR A 339 -19.58 -8.47 -15.06
CA THR A 339 -18.50 -9.18 -14.35
C THR A 339 -17.28 -9.19 -15.24
N THR A 340 -16.18 -8.63 -14.75
CA THR A 340 -14.89 -8.80 -15.40
C THR A 340 -13.96 -9.46 -14.41
N THR A 341 -13.78 -10.77 -14.59
CA THR A 341 -12.67 -11.53 -14.03
C THR A 341 -11.37 -10.83 -14.41
N PHE A 342 -10.43 -10.87 -13.47
CA PHE A 342 -9.19 -10.11 -13.56
C PHE A 342 -8.48 -10.41 -14.89
N LEU A 343 -8.09 -9.32 -15.56
CA LEU A 343 -7.07 -9.30 -16.61
C LEU A 343 -5.74 -9.69 -15.96
N THR A 344 -5.53 -10.98 -15.69
CA THR A 344 -4.22 -11.49 -15.31
C THR A 344 -3.38 -11.51 -16.59
N THR A 345 -2.60 -10.44 -16.80
CA THR A 345 -1.31 -10.67 -17.45
C THR A 345 -0.62 -11.72 -16.59
N LYS A 346 -0.33 -12.88 -17.18
CA LYS A 346 0.38 -14.02 -16.55
C LYS A 346 1.81 -13.69 -16.05
N GLY A 347 2.17 -12.42 -15.95
CA GLY A 347 3.45 -11.96 -15.39
C GLY A 347 3.18 -11.03 -14.23
N ASN A 348 3.68 -11.42 -13.05
CA ASN A 348 3.73 -10.52 -11.93
C ASN A 348 4.90 -9.55 -12.16
N PRO A 349 4.69 -8.21 -12.16
CA PRO A 349 5.78 -7.25 -12.34
C PRO A 349 6.88 -7.30 -11.28
N LEU A 350 6.60 -7.93 -10.14
CA LEU A 350 7.57 -8.19 -9.07
C LEU A 350 8.39 -9.45 -9.30
N GLU A 351 8.29 -10.07 -10.47
CA GLU A 351 9.23 -11.11 -10.84
C GLU A 351 10.64 -10.51 -10.98
N PHE A 352 11.61 -11.14 -10.33
CA PHE A 352 13.02 -10.78 -10.44
C PHE A 352 13.47 -10.64 -11.91
N LYS A 353 12.87 -11.43 -12.81
CA LYS A 353 13.11 -11.38 -14.26
C LYS A 353 12.65 -10.07 -14.91
N THR A 354 11.47 -9.55 -14.57
CA THR A 354 10.98 -8.28 -15.13
C THR A 354 11.79 -7.09 -14.62
N ALA A 355 12.18 -7.12 -13.35
CA ALA A 355 13.10 -6.15 -12.77
C ALA A 355 14.46 -6.11 -13.49
N LEU A 356 15.04 -7.28 -13.79
CA LEU A 356 16.28 -7.39 -14.57
C LEU A 356 16.14 -6.88 -16.00
N VAL A 357 15.05 -7.22 -16.69
CA VAL A 357 14.77 -6.70 -18.04
C VAL A 357 14.67 -5.18 -18.02
N PHE A 358 13.99 -4.62 -17.03
CA PHE A 358 13.88 -3.16 -16.86
C PHE A 358 15.25 -2.52 -16.64
N ALA A 359 16.07 -3.07 -15.74
CA ALA A 359 17.42 -2.59 -15.48
C ALA A 359 18.30 -2.65 -16.74
N ALA A 360 18.19 -3.73 -17.53
CA ALA A 360 18.90 -3.89 -18.80
C ALA A 360 18.44 -2.86 -19.85
N LEU A 361 17.13 -2.66 -20.02
CA LEU A 361 16.58 -1.65 -20.92
C LEU A 361 17.02 -0.25 -20.50
N PHE A 362 16.98 0.05 -19.20
CA PHE A 362 17.46 1.33 -18.68
C PHE A 362 18.94 1.53 -19.00
N MET A 363 19.79 0.53 -18.78
CA MET A 363 21.22 0.61 -19.10
C MET A 363 21.44 0.84 -20.60
N LEU A 364 20.70 0.12 -21.45
CA LEU A 364 20.73 0.27 -22.91
C LEU A 364 20.34 1.69 -23.32
N PHE A 365 19.24 2.24 -22.79
CA PHE A 365 18.84 3.60 -23.09
C PHE A 365 19.80 4.63 -22.51
N SER A 366 20.42 4.38 -21.36
CA SER A 366 21.46 5.27 -20.84
C SER A 366 22.66 5.36 -21.79
N LEU A 367 23.06 4.23 -22.38
CA LEU A 367 24.13 4.17 -23.37
C LEU A 367 23.73 4.88 -24.67
N LEU A 368 22.55 4.56 -25.20
CA LEU A 368 22.02 5.16 -26.42
C LEU A 368 21.85 6.67 -26.27
N THR A 369 21.22 7.14 -25.19
CA THR A 369 21.03 8.57 -24.92
C THR A 369 22.37 9.28 -24.82
N SER A 370 23.37 8.72 -24.13
CA SER A 370 24.69 9.34 -24.03
C SER A 370 25.44 9.38 -25.37
N PHE A 371 25.36 8.29 -26.15
CA PHE A 371 25.97 8.22 -27.47
C PHE A 371 25.33 9.21 -28.45
N VAL A 372 24.00 9.17 -28.55
CA VAL A 372 23.22 10.04 -29.44
C VAL A 372 23.41 11.51 -29.08
N PHE A 373 23.40 11.84 -27.79
CA PHE A 373 23.63 13.22 -27.35
C PHE A 373 25.04 13.72 -27.69
N ARG A 374 26.08 12.89 -27.54
CA ARG A 374 27.46 13.29 -27.89
C ARG A 374 27.68 13.49 -29.38
N VAL A 375 27.08 12.65 -30.23
CA VAL A 375 27.31 12.67 -31.69
C VAL A 375 26.36 13.63 -32.40
N PHE A 376 25.08 13.65 -31.99
CA PHE A 376 24.00 14.33 -32.71
C PHE A 376 23.34 15.46 -31.89
N GLY A 377 23.79 15.72 -30.67
CA GLY A 377 23.30 16.79 -29.81
C GLY A 377 21.80 16.68 -29.48
N ASN A 378 21.16 17.84 -29.31
CA ASN A 378 19.74 17.95 -28.97
C ASN A 378 18.83 17.33 -30.03
N SER A 379 19.15 17.51 -31.32
CA SER A 379 18.36 16.98 -32.44
C SER A 379 18.34 15.45 -32.46
N GLY A 380 19.49 14.82 -32.21
CA GLY A 380 19.55 13.37 -32.11
C GLY A 380 18.71 12.82 -30.97
N LEU A 381 18.72 13.49 -29.82
CA LEU A 381 17.93 13.07 -28.66
C LEU A 381 16.42 13.11 -28.94
N ASN A 382 15.96 14.13 -29.68
CA ASN A 382 14.55 14.23 -30.09
C ASN A 382 14.14 13.11 -31.05
N VAL A 383 15.03 12.72 -31.98
CA VAL A 383 14.78 11.58 -32.88
C VAL A 383 14.75 10.28 -32.10
N LEU A 384 15.67 10.09 -31.15
CA LEU A 384 15.69 8.91 -30.29
C LEU A 384 14.38 8.79 -29.49
N ALA A 385 13.87 9.90 -28.95
CA ALA A 385 12.60 9.93 -28.24
C ALA A 385 11.41 9.44 -29.09
N LEU A 386 11.38 9.78 -30.39
CA LEU A 386 10.34 9.29 -31.30
C LEU A 386 10.45 7.79 -31.55
N VAL A 387 11.65 7.21 -31.56
CA VAL A 387 11.85 5.77 -31.80
C VAL A 387 11.53 4.94 -30.55
N VAL A 388 11.86 5.46 -29.35
CA VAL A 388 11.70 4.73 -28.08
C VAL A 388 10.27 4.27 -27.82
N GLY A 389 9.27 5.05 -28.29
CA GLY A 389 7.86 4.76 -28.06
C GLY A 389 7.42 3.34 -28.45
N VAL A 390 8.14 2.69 -29.39
CA VAL A 390 7.92 1.31 -29.88
C VAL A 390 8.03 0.26 -28.78
N THR A 391 8.84 0.53 -27.76
CA THR A 391 9.13 -0.41 -26.68
C THR A 391 8.37 -0.04 -25.41
N ASP A 392 9.06 0.54 -24.44
CA ASP A 392 8.51 1.15 -23.25
C ASP A 392 9.22 2.49 -23.08
N ILE A 393 8.45 3.55 -22.86
CA ILE A 393 9.00 4.90 -22.67
C ILE A 393 9.56 5.10 -21.26
N ASP A 394 9.17 4.26 -20.29
CA ASP A 394 9.52 4.44 -18.88
C ASP A 394 11.05 4.39 -18.63
N PRO A 395 11.82 3.39 -19.13
CA PRO A 395 13.27 3.36 -18.92
C PRO A 395 14.00 4.57 -19.53
N PHE A 396 13.57 5.03 -20.70
CA PHE A 396 14.13 6.20 -21.38
C PHE A 396 13.82 7.50 -20.64
N ILE A 397 12.56 7.71 -20.25
CA ILE A 397 12.15 8.92 -19.53
C ILE A 397 12.83 9.00 -18.16
N LEU A 398 12.91 7.88 -17.43
CA LEU A 398 13.65 7.82 -16.17
C LEU A 398 15.14 8.10 -16.34
N ASN A 399 15.73 7.66 -17.45
CA ASN A 399 17.11 7.99 -17.77
C ASN A 399 17.31 9.50 -17.94
N LEU A 400 16.36 10.20 -18.58
CA LEU A 400 16.39 11.65 -18.71
C LEU A 400 16.22 12.38 -17.37
N PHE A 401 15.37 11.86 -16.48
CA PHE A 401 15.14 12.48 -15.16
C PHE A 401 16.30 12.31 -14.19
N GLN A 402 17.00 11.17 -14.26
CA GLN A 402 18.12 10.84 -13.37
C GLN A 402 19.49 11.16 -13.97
N GLY A 403 19.55 11.35 -15.28
CA GLY A 403 20.79 11.57 -16.02
C GLY A 403 21.50 12.83 -15.54
N ARG A 404 22.77 12.70 -15.15
CA ARG A 404 23.62 13.84 -14.76
C ARG A 404 24.21 14.60 -15.96
N MET A 405 23.70 14.34 -17.17
CA MET A 405 24.17 15.05 -18.36
C MET A 405 23.66 16.49 -18.31
N VAL A 406 24.51 17.44 -18.72
CA VAL A 406 24.16 18.86 -18.84
C VAL A 406 23.27 19.04 -20.07
N ILE A 407 22.03 18.55 -19.97
CA ILE A 407 20.99 18.71 -20.98
C ILE A 407 20.06 19.81 -20.48
N SER A 408 19.70 20.76 -21.34
CA SER A 408 18.77 21.81 -20.95
C SER A 408 17.40 21.23 -20.62
N GLU A 409 16.74 21.81 -19.62
CA GLU A 409 15.40 21.37 -19.18
C GLU A 409 14.40 21.35 -20.34
N GLY A 410 14.49 22.33 -21.25
CA GLY A 410 13.63 22.42 -22.43
C GLY A 410 13.78 21.23 -23.38
N VAL A 411 15.00 20.72 -23.56
CA VAL A 411 15.26 19.54 -24.41
C VAL A 411 14.72 18.27 -23.75
N ILE A 412 14.85 18.13 -22.43
CA ILE A 412 14.28 16.99 -21.71
C ILE A 412 12.75 17.00 -21.81
N VAL A 413 12.12 18.15 -21.58
CA VAL A 413 10.66 18.32 -21.73
C VAL A 413 10.21 17.93 -23.14
N LEU A 414 10.90 18.44 -24.18
CA LEU A 414 10.58 18.12 -25.57
C LEU A 414 10.73 16.63 -25.88
N ALA A 415 11.82 16.00 -25.41
CA ALA A 415 12.05 14.57 -25.59
C ALA A 415 10.96 13.72 -24.91
N VAL A 416 10.55 14.08 -23.69
CA VAL A 416 9.44 13.38 -22.98
C VAL A 416 8.13 13.50 -23.76
N LEU A 417 7.80 14.69 -24.28
CA LEU A 417 6.59 14.90 -25.07
C LEU A 417 6.62 14.10 -26.38
N ASN A 418 7.76 14.07 -27.07
CA ASN A 418 7.94 13.27 -28.29
C ASN A 418 7.80 11.77 -28.03
N ALA A 419 8.36 11.28 -26.92
CA ALA A 419 8.21 9.88 -26.51
C ALA A 419 6.74 9.52 -26.22
N ILE A 420 6.01 10.42 -25.55
CA ILE A 420 4.57 10.26 -25.29
C ILE A 420 3.77 10.19 -26.58
N VAL A 421 4.04 11.09 -27.54
CA VAL A 421 3.38 11.10 -28.85
C VAL A 421 3.63 9.77 -29.57
N SER A 422 4.87 9.29 -29.59
CA SER A 422 5.23 8.00 -30.19
C SER A 422 4.49 6.83 -29.54
N ASN A 423 4.44 6.77 -28.20
CA ASN A 423 3.70 5.73 -27.48
C ASN A 423 2.19 5.78 -27.80
N ASN A 424 1.61 6.97 -27.91
CA ASN A 424 0.21 7.13 -28.28
C ASN A 424 -0.09 6.66 -29.71
N ILE A 425 0.82 6.88 -30.67
CA ILE A 425 0.71 6.34 -32.03
C ILE A 425 0.64 4.82 -31.98
N LEU A 426 1.45 4.17 -31.15
CA LEU A 426 1.48 2.72 -31.06
C LEU A 426 0.27 2.14 -30.34
N LYS A 427 -0.22 2.79 -29.29
CA LYS A 427 -1.50 2.41 -28.65
C LYS A 427 -2.65 2.51 -29.63
N MET A 428 -2.68 3.56 -30.45
CA MET A 428 -3.63 3.69 -31.55
C MET A 428 -3.51 2.51 -32.53
N LEU A 429 -2.28 2.19 -32.98
CA LEU A 429 -2.02 1.08 -33.89
C LEU A 429 -2.43 -0.29 -33.29
N TYR A 430 -1.98 -0.60 -32.08
CA TYR A 430 -2.35 -1.83 -31.37
C TYR A 430 -3.85 -1.98 -31.26
N THR A 431 -4.57 -0.90 -30.96
CA THR A 431 -6.01 -0.98 -30.83
C THR A 431 -6.72 -1.15 -32.17
N ILE A 432 -6.21 -0.54 -33.25
CA ILE A 432 -6.75 -0.71 -34.62
C ILE A 432 -6.55 -2.14 -35.13
N VAL A 433 -5.38 -2.74 -34.85
CA VAL A 433 -5.00 -4.08 -35.31
C VAL A 433 -5.71 -5.16 -34.50
N LEU A 434 -5.78 -5.00 -33.17
CA LEU A 434 -6.29 -6.03 -32.27
C LEU A 434 -7.79 -5.91 -31.95
N GLY A 435 -8.37 -4.70 -32.08
CA GLY A 435 -9.78 -4.42 -31.79
C GLY A 435 -10.73 -4.67 -32.95
N ALA A 436 -12.03 -4.56 -32.68
CA ALA A 436 -13.06 -4.74 -33.70
C ALA A 436 -13.06 -3.58 -34.72
N PRO A 437 -13.48 -3.82 -35.99
CA PRO A 437 -13.51 -2.78 -37.02
C PRO A 437 -14.35 -1.55 -36.64
N LEU A 438 -15.44 -1.75 -35.89
CA LEU A 438 -16.32 -0.68 -35.38
C LEU A 438 -15.59 0.32 -34.48
N LEU A 439 -14.54 -0.12 -33.78
CA LEU A 439 -13.78 0.71 -32.85
C LEU A 439 -12.79 1.63 -33.58
N ARG A 440 -12.35 1.25 -34.79
CA ARG A 440 -11.25 1.90 -35.52
C ARG A 440 -11.48 3.39 -35.74
N LYS A 441 -12.67 3.78 -36.24
CA LYS A 441 -13.00 5.19 -36.50
C LYS A 441 -12.95 6.03 -35.22
N LYS A 442 -13.51 5.51 -34.12
CA LYS A 442 -13.55 6.21 -32.83
C LYS A 442 -12.14 6.37 -32.25
N ILE A 443 -11.32 5.32 -32.29
CA ILE A 443 -9.90 5.37 -31.87
C ILE A 443 -9.11 6.39 -32.69
N TRP A 444 -9.26 6.36 -34.01
CA TRP A 444 -8.51 7.23 -34.92
C TRP A 444 -8.78 8.70 -34.63
N ILE A 445 -10.04 9.05 -34.34
CA ILE A 445 -10.42 10.40 -33.91
C ILE A 445 -9.84 10.71 -32.52
N SER A 446 -10.10 9.86 -31.52
CA SER A 446 -9.68 10.14 -30.13
C SER A 446 -8.16 10.23 -29.96
N PHE A 447 -7.41 9.25 -30.46
CA PHE A 447 -5.94 9.28 -30.43
C PHE A 447 -5.38 10.29 -31.42
N GLY A 448 -6.02 10.51 -32.57
CA GLY A 448 -5.64 11.54 -33.53
C GLY A 448 -5.60 12.93 -32.89
N ILE A 449 -6.61 13.30 -32.09
CA ILE A 449 -6.62 14.55 -31.33
C ILE A 449 -5.44 14.63 -30.36
N LEU A 450 -5.13 13.56 -29.62
CA LEU A 450 -4.01 13.53 -28.68
C LEU A 450 -2.64 13.62 -29.38
N ILE A 451 -2.50 12.96 -30.53
CA ILE A 451 -1.27 12.95 -31.33
C ILE A 451 -1.05 14.32 -31.98
N VAL A 452 -2.06 14.87 -32.65
CA VAL A 452 -1.98 16.18 -33.31
C VAL A 452 -1.71 17.29 -32.30
N SER A 453 -2.40 17.28 -31.16
CA SER A 453 -2.14 18.26 -30.09
C SER A 453 -0.75 18.11 -29.50
N GLY A 454 -0.26 16.88 -29.29
CA GLY A 454 1.10 16.64 -28.83
C GLY A 454 2.17 17.09 -29.83
N ILE A 455 2.00 16.81 -31.12
CA ILE A 455 2.90 17.30 -32.18
C ILE A 455 2.89 18.82 -32.22
N GLY A 456 1.72 19.46 -32.14
CA GLY A 456 1.60 20.92 -32.11
C GLY A 456 2.34 21.56 -30.93
N ILE A 457 2.21 20.98 -29.74
CA ILE A 457 2.93 21.44 -28.53
C ILE A 457 4.44 21.23 -28.70
N SER A 458 4.87 20.05 -29.17
CA SER A 458 6.29 19.77 -29.42
C SER A 458 6.90 20.73 -30.44
N LEU A 459 6.20 21.01 -31.55
CA LEU A 459 6.64 21.97 -32.56
C LEU A 459 6.70 23.39 -32.01
N TRP A 460 5.69 23.81 -31.24
CA TRP A 460 5.70 25.13 -30.61
C TRP A 460 6.88 25.28 -29.64
N LEU A 461 7.18 24.25 -28.84
CA LEU A 461 8.34 24.26 -27.95
C LEU A 461 9.66 24.25 -28.69
N PHE A 462 9.77 23.47 -29.76
CA PHE A 462 10.94 23.46 -30.62
C PHE A 462 11.21 24.85 -31.22
N LEU A 463 10.17 25.56 -31.64
CA LEU A 463 10.30 26.90 -32.22
C LEU A 463 10.56 28.00 -31.19
N THR A 464 10.04 27.89 -29.97
CA THR A 464 10.13 28.95 -28.94
C THR A 464 11.31 28.78 -27.98
N LYS A 465 11.76 27.54 -27.76
CA LYS A 465 12.82 27.20 -26.80
C LYS A 465 13.98 26.42 -27.44
N GLY A 466 13.93 26.14 -28.75
CA GLY A 466 14.98 25.42 -29.47
C GLY A 466 16.08 26.33 -30.00
N THR A 467 16.93 26.81 -29.08
CA THR A 467 18.36 27.13 -29.31
C THR A 467 19.14 26.71 -28.09
#